data_AF-G0TRZ0-F1
#
_entry.id   AF-G0TRZ0-F1
#
_cell.length_a   1.000
_cell.length_b   1.000
_cell.length_c   1.000
_cell.angle_alpha   90.00
_cell.angle_beta   90.00
_cell.angle_gamma   90.00
#
_symmetry.space_group_name_H-M   'P 1'
#
loop_
_entity.id
_entity.type
_entity.pdbx_description
1 polymer ?
#
loop_
_entity_poly.entity_id
_entity_poly.type
_entity_poly.pdbx_seq_one_letter_code
_entity_poly.pdbx_strand_id
1 'polypeptide(L)'
;MIFGSEPPMYLKRPGNRGIRMHEADILQHYPGYKHPLHQEPDSLGYISEANRLFPGLKYVHEQQQERAEALERNVRVVETHRQRHIQREADLLGRREKSFARMKLHKEGVVGLSMRNEPGDGRDTITQECRSAEARQFHDYKLAQGAHVYYTRQQRMARMNNKHDYNILTGEPIKQVAPPPFPGPLPDNIVFPFHASNITRQ
;
A
#
# COMPACT_ATOMS: atom_id res chain seq x y z
N MET A 1 -41.43 64.22 -25.05
CA MET A 1 -40.42 63.50 -24.25
C MET A 1 -40.50 62.04 -24.62
N ILE A 2 -39.42 61.56 -25.23
CA ILE A 2 -39.23 60.17 -25.66
C ILE A 2 -38.59 59.45 -24.47
N PHE A 3 -39.27 58.46 -23.90
CA PHE A 3 -38.68 57.51 -22.95
C PHE A 3 -39.19 56.10 -23.24
N GLY A 4 -38.28 55.26 -23.75
CA GLY A 4 -38.20 53.85 -23.39
C GLY A 4 -39.02 52.84 -24.20
N SER A 5 -38.82 52.76 -25.52
CA SER A 5 -39.25 51.60 -26.33
C SER A 5 -38.25 50.43 -26.26
N GLU A 6 -37.69 50.14 -25.08
CA GLU A 6 -36.84 48.98 -24.89
C GLU A 6 -37.68 47.82 -24.35
N PRO A 7 -37.84 46.72 -25.11
CA PRO A 7 -38.48 45.54 -24.57
C PRO A 7 -37.66 45.04 -23.38
N PRO A 8 -38.31 44.58 -22.29
CA PRO A 8 -37.62 44.14 -21.09
C PRO A 8 -36.55 43.09 -21.43
N MET A 9 -35.41 43.15 -20.73
CA MET A 9 -34.15 42.45 -21.08
C MET A 9 -34.26 40.94 -21.34
N TYR A 10 -35.34 40.28 -20.95
CA TYR A 10 -35.64 38.89 -21.29
C TYR A 10 -36.13 38.67 -22.74
N LEU A 11 -36.39 39.74 -23.50
CA LEU A 11 -36.82 39.70 -24.91
C LEU A 11 -35.72 40.14 -25.90
N LYS A 12 -34.52 40.51 -25.41
CA LYS A 12 -33.38 40.76 -26.31
C LYS A 12 -32.91 39.41 -26.86
N ARG A 13 -33.13 39.18 -28.15
CA ARG A 13 -32.57 38.03 -28.87
C ARG A 13 -31.05 38.00 -28.62
N PRO A 14 -30.48 36.94 -28.01
CA PRO A 14 -29.04 36.81 -27.94
C PRO A 14 -28.49 36.83 -29.37
N GLY A 15 -27.48 37.67 -29.62
CA GLY A 15 -26.85 37.75 -30.93
C GLY A 15 -26.41 36.35 -31.36
N ASN A 16 -26.96 35.87 -32.47
CA ASN A 16 -26.82 34.53 -33.01
C ASN A 16 -25.33 34.15 -33.21
N ARG A 17 -24.69 33.65 -32.15
CA ARG A 17 -23.37 33.01 -32.22
C ARG A 17 -23.56 31.51 -32.11
N GLY A 18 -23.92 30.88 -33.23
CA GLY A 18 -23.85 29.43 -33.42
C GLY A 18 -24.95 28.56 -32.80
N ILE A 19 -25.87 29.12 -32.02
CA ILE A 19 -27.01 28.36 -31.44
C ILE A 19 -28.16 28.36 -32.44
N ARG A 20 -28.76 27.19 -32.71
CA ARG A 20 -29.91 27.11 -33.62
C ARG A 20 -31.12 27.80 -32.97
N MET A 21 -31.94 28.49 -33.76
CA MET A 21 -33.05 29.31 -33.26
C MET A 21 -33.93 28.60 -32.21
N HIS A 22 -34.17 27.30 -32.36
CA HIS A 22 -34.98 26.49 -31.44
C HIS A 22 -34.30 26.17 -30.10
N GLU A 23 -32.97 26.05 -30.06
CA GLU A 23 -32.21 25.86 -28.82
C GLU A 23 -32.14 27.17 -28.02
N ALA A 24 -32.09 28.31 -28.73
CA ALA A 24 -32.17 29.63 -28.13
C ALA A 24 -33.57 29.94 -27.58
N ASP A 25 -34.63 29.44 -28.22
CA ASP A 25 -36.01 29.58 -27.74
C ASP A 25 -36.24 28.81 -26.43
N ILE A 26 -35.64 27.61 -26.27
CA ILE A 26 -35.72 26.85 -25.01
C ILE A 26 -35.17 27.64 -23.81
N LEU A 27 -34.11 28.43 -24.02
CA LEU A 27 -33.49 29.27 -22.98
C LEU A 27 -34.34 30.49 -22.57
N GLN A 28 -35.27 30.92 -23.44
CA GLN A 28 -36.16 32.06 -23.20
C GLN A 28 -37.50 31.66 -22.56
N HIS A 29 -37.79 30.36 -22.49
CA HIS A 29 -39.03 29.84 -21.94
C HIS A 29 -38.87 29.33 -20.51
N TYR A 30 -40.00 29.18 -19.82
CA TYR A 30 -40.04 28.70 -18.44
C TYR A 30 -39.47 27.27 -18.34
N PRO A 31 -38.84 26.91 -17.20
CA PRO A 31 -38.35 25.56 -16.97
C PRO A 31 -39.50 24.55 -17.11
N GLY A 32 -39.34 23.58 -18.03
CA GLY A 32 -40.36 22.58 -18.36
C GLY A 32 -41.08 22.81 -19.70
N TYR A 33 -40.81 23.90 -20.41
CA TYR A 33 -41.30 24.09 -21.78
C TYR A 33 -40.71 23.03 -22.74
N LYS A 34 -41.57 22.21 -23.36
CA LYS A 34 -41.20 21.28 -24.42
C LYS A 34 -41.39 21.96 -25.77
N HIS A 35 -40.28 22.29 -26.45
CA HIS A 35 -40.35 22.89 -27.78
C HIS A 35 -40.92 21.89 -28.79
N PRO A 36 -41.88 22.27 -29.66
CA PRO A 36 -42.53 21.33 -30.59
C PRO A 36 -41.59 20.71 -31.65
N LEU A 37 -40.43 21.33 -31.88
CA LEU A 37 -39.34 20.77 -32.71
C LEU A 37 -38.33 19.91 -31.93
N HIS A 38 -38.44 19.83 -30.61
CA HIS A 38 -37.62 18.94 -29.80
C HIS A 38 -38.15 17.52 -29.98
N GLN A 39 -37.37 16.66 -30.63
CA GLN A 39 -37.71 15.26 -30.82
C GLN A 39 -37.22 14.48 -29.60
N GLU A 40 -38.16 13.86 -28.87
CA GLU A 40 -37.81 12.94 -27.79
C GLU A 40 -37.26 11.62 -28.39
N PRO A 41 -36.28 10.98 -27.73
CA PRO A 41 -35.64 9.76 -28.24
C PRO A 41 -36.61 8.60 -28.51
N ASP A 42 -37.74 8.58 -27.82
CA ASP A 42 -38.78 7.55 -27.96
C ASP A 42 -39.85 7.90 -29.02
N SER A 43 -39.73 9.05 -29.69
CA SER A 43 -40.72 9.47 -30.70
C SER A 43 -40.52 8.76 -32.04
N LEU A 44 -41.63 8.42 -32.72
CA LEU A 44 -41.64 7.70 -34.00
C LEU A 44 -40.88 8.42 -35.14
N GLY A 45 -40.58 9.71 -34.99
CA GLY A 45 -39.82 10.52 -35.94
C GLY A 45 -38.43 10.92 -35.46
N TYR A 46 -37.95 10.36 -34.34
CA TYR A 46 -36.64 10.67 -33.79
C TYR A 46 -35.52 10.13 -34.67
N ILE A 47 -34.66 11.03 -35.14
CA ILE A 47 -33.42 10.66 -35.81
C ILE A 47 -32.27 11.07 -34.90
N SER A 48 -31.58 10.08 -34.31
CA SER A 48 -30.38 10.32 -33.51
C SER A 48 -29.37 11.16 -34.28
N GLU A 49 -28.66 12.07 -33.61
CA GLU A 49 -27.69 12.96 -34.26
C GLU A 49 -26.61 12.18 -35.05
N ALA A 50 -26.20 11.01 -34.57
CA ALA A 50 -25.27 10.12 -35.27
C ALA A 50 -25.78 9.71 -36.66
N ASN A 51 -27.02 9.20 -36.76
CA ASN A 51 -27.69 8.88 -38.03
C ASN A 51 -27.91 10.11 -38.92
N ARG A 52 -28.08 11.31 -38.34
CA ARG A 52 -28.24 12.56 -39.10
C ARG A 52 -26.93 13.04 -39.72
N LEU A 53 -25.82 12.89 -38.99
CA LEU A 53 -24.49 13.30 -39.42
C LEU A 53 -23.86 12.29 -40.39
N PHE A 54 -24.15 11.00 -40.20
CA PHE A 54 -23.61 9.91 -41.03
C PHE A 54 -24.72 8.96 -41.49
N PRO A 55 -25.46 9.30 -42.57
CA PRO A 55 -26.62 8.51 -43.03
C PRO A 55 -26.30 7.07 -43.46
N GLY A 56 -25.03 6.78 -43.78
CA GLY A 56 -24.56 5.42 -44.11
C GLY A 56 -24.07 4.62 -42.91
N LEU A 57 -23.89 5.26 -41.75
CA LEU A 57 -23.34 4.64 -40.56
C LEU A 57 -24.49 4.00 -39.77
N LYS A 58 -24.75 2.74 -40.08
CA LYS A 58 -25.73 1.94 -39.35
C LYS A 58 -25.25 1.73 -37.92
N TYR A 59 -26.20 1.67 -36.98
CA TYR A 59 -25.98 1.29 -35.58
C TYR A 59 -25.09 0.03 -35.40
N VAL A 60 -25.15 -0.92 -36.34
CA VAL A 60 -24.29 -2.11 -36.35
C VAL A 60 -22.79 -1.77 -36.42
N HIS A 61 -22.42 -0.71 -37.15
CA HIS A 61 -21.02 -0.27 -37.26
C HIS A 61 -20.52 0.37 -35.96
N GLU A 62 -21.36 1.13 -35.26
CA GLU A 62 -21.04 1.68 -33.93
C GLU A 62 -20.82 0.55 -32.93
N GLN A 63 -21.72 -0.45 -32.90
CA GLN A 63 -21.54 -1.61 -32.04
C GLN A 63 -20.27 -2.42 -32.37
N GLN A 64 -19.91 -2.55 -33.65
CA GLN A 64 -18.67 -3.22 -34.05
C GLN A 64 -17.44 -2.45 -33.59
N GLN A 65 -17.46 -1.12 -33.70
CA GLN A 65 -16.38 -0.27 -33.24
C GLN A 65 -16.24 -0.34 -31.71
N GLU A 66 -17.33 -0.25 -30.96
CA GLU A 66 -17.32 -0.38 -29.49
C GLU A 66 -16.74 -1.73 -29.04
N ARG A 67 -17.11 -2.82 -29.72
CA ARG A 67 -16.56 -4.16 -29.46
C ARG A 67 -15.07 -4.23 -29.77
N ALA A 68 -14.63 -3.66 -30.89
CA ALA A 68 -13.22 -3.62 -31.27
C ALA A 68 -12.39 -2.83 -30.25
N GLU A 69 -12.86 -1.65 -29.84
CA GLU A 69 -12.22 -0.84 -28.81
C GLU A 69 -12.16 -1.55 -27.46
N ALA A 70 -13.23 -2.24 -27.06
CA ALA A 70 -13.25 -3.02 -25.83
C ALA A 70 -12.25 -4.20 -25.86
N LEU A 71 -12.16 -4.89 -26.99
CA LEU A 71 -11.18 -5.96 -27.20
C LEU A 71 -9.75 -5.43 -27.13
N GLU A 72 -9.45 -4.31 -27.80
CA GLU A 72 -8.13 -3.68 -27.72
C GLU A 72 -7.75 -3.30 -26.29
N ARG A 73 -8.69 -2.70 -25.54
CA ARG A 73 -8.47 -2.36 -24.12
C ARG A 73 -8.15 -3.61 -23.31
N ASN A 74 -8.90 -4.69 -23.51
CA ASN A 74 -8.67 -5.95 -22.81
C ASN A 74 -7.31 -6.57 -23.15
N VAL A 75 -6.93 -6.58 -24.43
CA VAL A 75 -5.62 -7.08 -24.87
C VAL A 75 -4.50 -6.29 -24.22
N ARG A 76 -4.56 -4.96 -24.23
CA ARG A 76 -3.55 -4.10 -23.59
C ARG A 76 -3.44 -4.39 -22.09
N VAL A 77 -4.56 -4.53 -21.39
CA VAL A 77 -4.56 -4.89 -19.96
C VAL A 77 -3.87 -6.24 -19.75
N VAL A 78 -4.25 -7.27 -20.48
CA VAL A 78 -3.65 -8.61 -20.36
C VAL A 78 -2.14 -8.58 -20.65
N GLU A 79 -1.71 -7.85 -21.68
CA GLU A 79 -0.29 -7.71 -22.03
C GLU A 79 0.50 -7.02 -20.92
N THR A 80 -0.02 -5.92 -20.34
CA THR A 80 0.66 -5.26 -19.22
C THR A 80 0.76 -6.15 -17.99
N HIS A 81 -0.28 -6.94 -17.68
CA HIS A 81 -0.24 -7.91 -16.60
C HIS A 81 0.80 -9.00 -16.85
N ARG A 82 0.87 -9.53 -18.08
CA ARG A 82 1.85 -10.52 -18.49
C ARG A 82 3.29 -9.99 -18.37
N GLN A 83 3.54 -8.77 -18.84
CA GLN A 83 4.86 -8.14 -18.73
C GLN A 83 5.28 -7.94 -17.27
N ARG A 84 4.37 -7.45 -16.41
CA ARG A 84 4.64 -7.31 -14.97
C ARG A 84 4.95 -8.65 -14.30
N HIS A 85 4.25 -9.71 -14.68
CA HIS A 85 4.52 -11.05 -14.17
C HIS A 85 5.92 -11.53 -14.58
N ILE A 86 6.28 -11.39 -15.86
CA ILE A 86 7.61 -11.78 -16.37
C ILE A 86 8.72 -11.01 -15.65
N GLN A 87 8.55 -9.70 -15.45
CA GLN A 87 9.52 -8.88 -14.74
C GLN A 87 9.71 -9.34 -13.29
N ARG A 88 8.63 -9.64 -12.58
CA ARG A 88 8.70 -10.14 -11.19
C ARG A 88 9.42 -11.49 -11.12
N GLU A 89 9.13 -12.40 -12.04
CA GLU A 89 9.81 -13.71 -12.10
C GLU A 89 11.31 -13.53 -12.36
N ALA A 90 11.69 -12.65 -13.30
CA ALA A 90 13.09 -12.33 -13.59
C ALA A 90 13.80 -11.73 -12.36
N ASP A 91 13.15 -10.80 -11.66
CA ASP A 91 13.68 -10.21 -10.43
C ASP A 91 13.86 -11.25 -9.31
N LEU A 92 12.89 -12.16 -9.15
CA LEU A 92 12.97 -13.24 -8.17
C LEU A 92 14.12 -14.21 -8.47
N LEU A 93 14.29 -14.59 -9.74
CA LEU A 93 15.43 -15.40 -10.18
C LEU A 93 16.76 -14.70 -9.89
N GLY A 94 16.89 -13.42 -10.26
CA GLY A 94 18.10 -12.64 -9.97
C GLY A 94 18.39 -12.51 -8.47
N ARG A 95 17.37 -12.40 -7.60
CA ARG A 95 17.55 -12.42 -6.14
C ARG A 95 18.01 -13.79 -5.64
N ARG A 96 17.43 -14.88 -6.16
CA ARG A 96 17.82 -16.26 -5.80
C ARG A 96 19.28 -16.51 -6.17
N GLU A 97 19.70 -16.15 -7.37
CA GLU A 97 21.08 -16.30 -7.83
C GLU A 97 22.07 -15.51 -6.96
N LYS A 98 21.76 -14.24 -6.66
CA LYS A 98 22.58 -13.42 -5.74
C LYS A 98 22.68 -14.03 -4.35
N SER A 99 21.57 -14.53 -3.81
CA SER A 99 21.56 -15.19 -2.49
C SER A 99 22.38 -16.47 -2.49
N PHE A 100 22.28 -17.25 -3.58
CA PHE A 100 23.05 -18.47 -3.76
C PHE A 100 24.54 -18.18 -3.87
N ALA A 101 24.94 -17.17 -4.65
CA ALA A 101 26.33 -16.74 -4.76
C ALA A 101 26.90 -16.28 -3.40
N ARG A 102 26.15 -15.50 -2.62
CA ARG A 102 26.52 -15.10 -1.25
C ARG A 102 26.69 -16.31 -0.34
N MET A 103 25.77 -17.26 -0.39
CA MET A 103 25.84 -18.48 0.41
C MET A 103 27.02 -19.35 -0.01
N LYS A 104 27.32 -19.43 -1.30
CA LYS A 104 28.47 -20.17 -1.83
C LYS A 104 29.78 -19.56 -1.31
N LEU A 105 29.95 -18.24 -1.43
CA LEU A 105 31.12 -17.52 -0.88
C LEU A 105 31.23 -17.69 0.64
N HIS A 106 30.12 -17.58 1.37
CA HIS A 106 30.10 -17.81 2.81
C HIS A 106 30.53 -19.25 3.15
N LYS A 107 29.99 -20.24 2.44
CA LYS A 107 30.37 -21.65 2.65
C LYS A 107 31.83 -21.90 2.28
N GLU A 108 32.33 -21.34 1.18
CA GLU A 108 33.75 -21.43 0.81
C GLU A 108 34.65 -20.80 1.89
N GLY A 109 34.26 -19.67 2.48
CA GLY A 109 34.96 -19.07 3.61
C GLY A 109 34.89 -19.91 4.89
N VAL A 110 33.80 -20.65 5.12
CA VAL A 110 33.60 -21.49 6.31
C VAL A 110 34.23 -22.89 6.15
N VAL A 111 34.34 -23.40 4.93
CA VAL A 111 35.01 -24.68 4.62
C VAL A 111 36.49 -24.54 4.94
N GLY A 112 36.90 -25.15 6.05
CA GLY A 112 38.26 -25.06 6.60
C GLY A 112 38.36 -24.26 7.92
N LEU A 113 37.37 -23.44 8.26
CA LEU A 113 37.28 -22.76 9.55
C LEU A 113 36.57 -23.62 10.62
N SER A 114 35.74 -24.60 10.24
CA SER A 114 34.96 -25.41 11.19
C SER A 114 35.75 -26.45 11.99
N MET A 115 37.08 -26.52 11.86
CA MET A 115 37.93 -27.40 12.71
C MET A 115 38.65 -26.66 13.84
N ARG A 116 38.51 -25.33 13.92
CA ARG A 116 39.08 -24.54 15.02
C ARG A 116 38.02 -23.57 15.52
N ASN A 117 37.22 -24.05 16.49
CA ASN A 117 36.43 -23.28 17.45
C ASN A 117 35.98 -21.91 16.95
N GLU A 118 34.79 -21.81 16.35
CA GLU A 118 34.09 -20.52 16.38
C GLU A 118 33.94 -20.09 17.86
N PRO A 119 33.96 -18.78 18.16
CA PRO A 119 33.68 -18.27 19.48
C PRO A 119 32.18 -18.45 19.74
N GLY A 120 31.75 -19.69 19.98
CA GLY A 120 30.43 -19.95 20.55
C GLY A 120 30.31 -19.20 21.87
N ASP A 121 29.09 -19.11 22.43
CA ASP A 121 28.79 -18.48 23.72
C ASP A 121 29.50 -19.16 24.94
N GLY A 122 30.64 -19.84 24.74
CA GLY A 122 31.38 -20.64 25.69
C GLY A 122 30.65 -21.92 26.11
N ARG A 123 29.56 -22.26 25.41
CA ARG A 123 28.73 -23.42 25.71
C ARG A 123 29.19 -24.67 24.99
N ASP A 124 29.08 -25.78 25.69
CA ASP A 124 29.22 -27.08 25.07
C ASP A 124 28.00 -27.40 24.18
N THR A 125 28.23 -27.92 22.98
CA THR A 125 27.16 -28.16 22.00
C THR A 125 26.27 -29.34 22.38
N ILE A 126 26.79 -30.27 23.20
CA ILE A 126 26.08 -31.48 23.64
C ILE A 126 25.34 -31.20 24.95
N THR A 127 26.05 -30.72 25.98
CA THR A 127 25.46 -30.51 27.31
C THR A 127 24.78 -29.15 27.48
N GLN A 128 25.02 -28.20 26.57
CA GLN A 128 24.58 -26.79 26.66
C GLN A 128 25.12 -26.02 27.87
N GLU A 129 25.99 -26.63 28.67
CA GLU A 129 26.61 -25.99 29.82
C GLU A 129 27.74 -25.04 29.38
N CYS A 130 27.87 -23.92 30.09
CA CYS A 130 28.98 -22.99 29.90
C CYS A 130 30.27 -23.59 30.45
N ARG A 131 31.30 -23.72 29.61
CA ARG A 131 32.60 -24.32 29.95
C ARG A 131 33.44 -23.44 30.87
N SER A 132 33.35 -22.12 30.73
CA SER A 132 34.08 -21.15 31.55
C SER A 132 33.14 -20.38 32.48
N ALA A 133 33.67 -19.95 33.63
CA ALA A 133 32.95 -19.10 34.57
C ALA A 133 32.56 -17.75 33.94
N GLU A 134 33.42 -17.20 33.08
CA GLU A 134 33.17 -15.96 32.33
C GLU A 134 32.00 -16.11 31.35
N ALA A 135 31.95 -17.23 30.61
CA ALA A 135 30.84 -17.53 29.70
C ALA A 135 29.52 -17.70 30.47
N ARG A 136 29.57 -18.31 31.66
CA ARG A 136 28.40 -18.45 32.54
C ARG A 136 27.89 -17.09 33.01
N GLN A 137 28.76 -16.22 33.50
CA GLN A 137 28.39 -14.86 33.94
C GLN A 137 27.78 -14.05 32.79
N PHE A 138 28.37 -14.13 31.60
CA PHE A 138 27.86 -13.44 30.41
C PHE A 138 26.51 -13.98 29.95
N HIS A 139 26.35 -15.29 29.99
CA HIS A 139 25.07 -15.92 29.70
C HIS A 139 23.98 -15.47 30.68
N ASP A 140 24.28 -15.49 31.98
CA ASP A 140 23.33 -15.06 33.02
C ASP A 140 22.99 -13.58 32.89
N TYR A 141 23.98 -12.75 32.52
CA TYR A 141 23.77 -11.34 32.17
C TYR A 141 22.82 -11.18 30.97
N LYS A 142 23.05 -11.90 29.86
CA LYS A 142 22.17 -11.88 28.68
C LYS A 142 20.75 -12.32 29.02
N LEU A 143 20.58 -13.35 29.85
CA LEU A 143 19.27 -13.81 30.31
C LEU A 143 18.56 -12.73 31.12
N ALA A 144 19.24 -12.13 32.10
CA ALA A 144 18.67 -11.07 32.92
C ALA A 144 18.28 -9.84 32.07
N GLN A 145 19.12 -9.46 31.11
CA GLN A 145 18.83 -8.40 30.14
C GLN A 145 17.58 -8.74 29.31
N GLY A 146 17.51 -9.96 28.78
CA GLY A 146 16.37 -10.45 28.02
C GLY A 146 15.07 -10.43 28.83
N ALA A 147 15.11 -10.89 30.08
CA ALA A 147 13.96 -10.88 30.99
C ALA A 147 13.46 -9.45 31.26
N HIS A 148 14.37 -8.49 31.47
CA HIS A 148 14.01 -7.09 31.66
C HIS A 148 13.40 -6.45 30.40
N VAL A 149 13.99 -6.66 29.23
CA VAL A 149 13.45 -6.16 27.95
C VAL A 149 12.07 -6.78 27.68
N TYR A 150 11.91 -8.07 27.96
CA TYR A 150 10.63 -8.74 27.79
C TYR A 150 9.56 -8.20 28.74
N TYR A 151 9.90 -8.00 30.01
CA TYR A 151 9.02 -7.42 31.01
C TYR A 151 8.56 -6.00 30.62
N THR A 152 9.48 -5.13 30.20
CA THR A 152 9.13 -3.76 29.75
C THR A 152 8.21 -3.78 28.54
N ARG A 153 8.41 -4.71 27.60
CA ARG A 153 7.48 -4.93 26.47
C ARG A 153 6.10 -5.36 26.95
N GLN A 154 6.02 -6.32 27.88
CA GLN A 154 4.75 -6.77 28.43
C GLN A 154 4.00 -5.65 29.16
N GLN A 155 4.69 -4.85 29.98
CA GLN A 155 4.08 -3.67 30.61
C GLN A 155 3.51 -2.70 29.58
N ARG A 156 4.25 -2.42 28.50
CA ARG A 156 3.80 -1.53 27.44
C ARG A 156 2.53 -2.06 26.78
N MET A 157 2.47 -3.35 26.47
CA MET A 157 1.28 -3.99 25.91
C MET A 157 0.10 -3.96 26.89
N ALA A 158 0.35 -4.23 28.18
CA ALA A 158 -0.68 -4.20 29.22
C ALA A 158 -1.30 -2.81 29.36
N ARG A 159 -0.49 -1.74 29.35
CA ARG A 159 -0.98 -0.35 29.39
C ARG A 159 -1.81 0.04 28.17
N MET A 160 -1.45 -0.46 26.98
CA MET A 160 -2.23 -0.21 25.76
C MET A 160 -3.58 -0.93 25.77
N ASN A 161 -3.61 -2.16 26.28
CA ASN A 161 -4.83 -2.97 26.28
C ASN A 161 -5.78 -2.61 27.44
N ASN A 162 -5.25 -2.17 28.59
CA ASN A 162 -6.03 -1.88 29.79
C ASN A 162 -5.91 -0.40 30.16
N LYS A 163 -6.66 0.48 29.49
CA LYS A 163 -6.66 1.94 29.75
C LYS A 163 -7.17 2.31 31.15
N HIS A 164 -7.91 1.40 31.79
CA HIS A 164 -8.67 1.69 33.00
C HIS A 164 -7.96 1.30 34.32
N ASP A 165 -6.77 0.68 34.26
CA ASP A 165 -5.95 0.25 35.43
C ASP A 165 -6.61 -0.72 36.44
N TYR A 166 -7.81 -1.23 36.15
CA TYR A 166 -8.49 -2.29 36.91
C TYR A 166 -8.89 -3.48 36.03
N ASN A 167 -9.09 -4.63 36.65
CA ASN A 167 -9.61 -5.82 36.01
C ASN A 167 -11.12 -5.67 35.77
N ILE A 168 -11.57 -5.75 34.51
CA ILE A 168 -12.97 -5.55 34.13
C ILE A 168 -13.89 -6.61 34.75
N LEU A 169 -13.38 -7.82 35.02
CA LEU A 169 -14.19 -8.92 35.57
C LEU A 169 -14.34 -8.87 37.09
N THR A 170 -13.31 -8.40 37.82
CA THR A 170 -13.30 -8.42 39.29
C THR A 170 -13.39 -7.04 39.92
N GLY A 171 -13.17 -5.96 39.17
CA GLY A 171 -13.12 -4.58 39.66
C GLY A 171 -11.87 -4.24 40.48
N GLU A 172 -11.00 -5.21 40.74
CA GLU A 172 -9.77 -5.03 41.50
C GLU A 172 -8.68 -4.32 40.67
N PRO A 173 -7.80 -3.52 41.30
CA PRO A 173 -6.65 -2.93 40.61
C PRO A 173 -5.75 -4.02 40.04
N ILE A 174 -5.17 -3.78 38.86
CA ILE A 174 -4.25 -4.73 38.22
C ILE A 174 -3.02 -4.92 39.12
N LYS A 175 -2.71 -6.17 39.48
CA LYS A 175 -1.55 -6.51 40.30
C LYS A 175 -0.26 -6.04 39.63
N GLN A 176 0.47 -5.17 40.31
CA GLN A 176 1.78 -4.73 39.85
C GLN A 176 2.79 -5.85 40.08
N VAL A 177 3.28 -6.44 38.99
CA VAL A 177 4.40 -7.40 39.05
C VAL A 177 5.69 -6.61 39.23
N ALA A 178 6.54 -6.97 40.19
CA ALA A 178 7.83 -6.31 40.36
C ALA A 178 8.72 -6.50 39.11
N PRO A 179 9.45 -5.47 38.66
CA PRO A 179 10.36 -5.59 37.53
C PRO A 179 11.50 -6.56 37.88
N PRO A 180 11.92 -7.44 36.95
CA PRO A 180 13.16 -8.18 37.15
C PRO A 180 14.32 -7.17 37.23
N PRO A 181 15.32 -7.41 38.09
CA PRO A 181 16.45 -6.51 38.24
C PRO A 181 17.21 -6.40 36.90
N PHE A 182 17.53 -5.17 36.49
CA PHE A 182 18.43 -4.97 35.36
C PHE A 182 19.83 -5.43 35.78
N PRO A 183 20.50 -6.28 34.98
CA PRO A 183 21.85 -6.69 35.34
C PRO A 183 22.79 -5.47 35.31
N GLY A 184 23.59 -5.29 36.36
CA GLY A 184 24.61 -4.23 36.41
C GLY A 184 25.65 -4.39 35.30
N PRO A 185 26.46 -3.35 35.01
CA PRO A 185 27.47 -3.42 33.95
C PRO A 185 28.36 -4.66 34.12
N LEU A 186 28.65 -5.35 33.01
CA LEU A 186 29.58 -6.48 33.02
C LEU A 186 30.94 -6.00 33.55
N PRO A 187 31.62 -6.78 34.39
CA PRO A 187 32.93 -6.41 34.90
C PRO A 187 33.94 -6.28 33.75
N ASP A 188 34.77 -5.24 33.79
CA ASP A 188 35.73 -4.86 32.74
C ASP A 188 36.74 -5.97 32.36
N ASN A 189 36.85 -7.01 33.19
CA ASN A 189 37.72 -8.16 32.98
C ASN A 189 37.18 -9.17 31.95
N ILE A 190 35.92 -9.05 31.51
CA ILE A 190 35.32 -9.93 30.49
C ILE A 190 35.59 -9.32 29.11
N VAL A 191 36.79 -9.55 28.58
CA VAL A 191 37.17 -9.14 27.22
C VAL A 191 36.76 -10.25 26.25
N PHE A 192 35.62 -10.10 25.58
CA PHE A 192 35.30 -10.91 24.40
C PHE A 192 35.57 -10.12 23.11
N PRO A 193 36.00 -10.80 22.03
CA PRO A 193 36.21 -10.17 20.74
C PRO A 193 34.85 -9.74 20.20
N PHE A 194 34.48 -8.49 20.45
CA PHE A 194 33.47 -7.80 19.70
C PHE A 194 33.98 -7.72 18.26
N HIS A 195 33.62 -8.69 17.42
CA HIS A 195 33.51 -8.39 16.00
C HIS A 195 32.37 -7.40 15.87
N ALA A 196 32.72 -6.11 15.94
CA ALA A 196 31.89 -5.04 15.45
C ALA A 196 31.63 -5.33 13.97
N SER A 197 30.55 -6.06 13.69
CA SER A 197 29.90 -5.98 12.39
C SER A 197 29.47 -4.52 12.26
N ASN A 198 30.31 -3.74 11.59
CA ASN A 198 29.99 -2.38 11.16
C ASN A 198 28.67 -2.44 10.38
N ILE A 199 27.56 -2.19 11.08
CA ILE A 199 26.30 -1.81 10.45
C ILE A 199 26.51 -0.36 10.04
N THR A 200 27.20 -0.17 8.93
CA THR A 200 27.15 1.07 8.16
C THR A 200 25.72 1.21 7.66
N ARG A 201 24.92 2.00 8.37
CA ARG A 201 23.71 2.59 7.79
C ARG A 201 24.16 3.56 6.70
N GLN A 202 23.95 3.17 5.45
CA GLN A 202 23.74 4.09 4.33
C GLN A 202 22.31 3.88 3.84
#